data_AF-X1CMD7-F1
#
_entry.id   AF-X1CMD7-F1
#
_cell.length_a   1.000
_cell.length_b   1.000
_cell.length_c   1.000
_cell.angle_alpha   90.00
_cell.angle_beta   90.00
_cell.angle_gamma   90.00
#
_symmetry.space_group_name_H-M   'P 1'
#
loop_
_entity.id
_entity.type
_entity.pdbx_description
1 polymer ?
#
loop_
_entity_poly.entity_id
_entity_poly.type
_entity_poly.pdbx_seq_one_letter_code
_entity_poly.pdbx_strand_id
1 'polypeptide(L)'
;ASGVVDHVYSGGWPGWIWEQTLGYHNHLYADNDNGHAGLAKKVVFNDDFGHMVFETWIRLHDKGIYIYGGPEYAANSAFKAGRIAMLIQSTSSLAGILKASEFEVGTSFLPRFEGYPIGNSLVGGGSLWVTKGKSEEEVRAVWEFLKYLGQTEIAIQWHKGTGYFPVTNAALKALLDEGWFSNQTYLTAFLEILSGRRDTAAATGARLGPFVAMREHFRAALEKAIAGDLSPKEALDEAAQKMNQLLKDYAELYGG
;
A
#
# COMPACT_ATOMS: atom_id res chain seq x y z
N ALA A 1 17.54 -11.06 26.75
CA ALA A 1 17.17 -9.62 26.75
C ALA A 1 15.69 -9.55 27.09
N SER A 2 15.29 -8.72 28.06
CA SER A 2 13.87 -8.48 28.34
C SER A 2 13.22 -7.91 27.08
N GLY A 3 12.26 -8.62 26.49
CA GLY A 3 11.58 -8.29 25.23
C GLY A 3 10.63 -7.08 25.33
N VAL A 4 11.11 -5.98 25.91
CA VAL A 4 10.40 -4.71 25.98
C VAL A 4 10.89 -3.86 24.81
N VAL A 5 9.99 -3.58 23.87
CA VAL A 5 10.22 -2.65 22.77
C VAL A 5 9.92 -1.21 23.23
N ASP A 6 10.56 -0.23 22.60
CA ASP A 6 10.35 1.20 22.92
C ASP A 6 8.96 1.70 22.48
N HIS A 7 8.46 1.14 21.37
CA HIS A 7 7.15 1.47 20.82
C HIS A 7 6.45 0.22 20.25
N VAL A 8 5.13 0.29 20.06
CA VAL A 8 4.37 -0.88 19.61
C VAL A 8 4.51 -1.08 18.11
N TYR A 9 4.29 -0.03 17.30
CA TYR A 9 4.34 -0.19 15.85
C TYR A 9 4.77 1.05 15.07
N SER A 10 5.18 0.80 13.83
CA SER A 10 5.41 1.81 12.80
C SER A 10 4.96 1.26 11.44
N GLY A 11 4.94 2.13 10.43
CA GLY A 11 4.57 1.79 9.06
C GLY A 11 5.47 2.46 8.05
N GLY A 12 5.68 1.78 6.92
CA GLY A 12 6.23 2.40 5.72
C GLY A 12 5.15 3.10 4.89
N TRP A 13 5.56 3.72 3.77
CA TRP A 13 4.66 4.25 2.73
C TRP A 13 3.34 4.88 3.24
N PRO A 14 3.37 6.01 3.97
CA PRO A 14 2.19 6.53 4.68
C PRO A 14 0.94 6.69 3.83
N GLY A 15 1.07 7.24 2.62
CA GLY A 15 -0.05 7.38 1.68
C GLY A 15 -0.62 6.02 1.21
N TRP A 16 0.24 5.02 1.01
CA TRP A 16 -0.22 3.68 0.65
C TRP A 16 -0.87 2.96 1.83
N ILE A 17 -0.38 3.12 3.07
CA ILE A 17 -1.03 2.56 4.27
C ILE A 17 -2.39 3.21 4.52
N TRP A 18 -2.53 4.49 4.19
CA TRP A 18 -3.84 5.14 4.15
C TRP A 18 -4.77 4.45 3.14
N GLU A 19 -4.32 4.23 1.92
CA GLU A 19 -5.10 3.49 0.91
C GLU A 19 -5.45 2.08 1.35
N GLN A 20 -4.51 1.35 1.96
CA GLN A 20 -4.76 0.03 2.53
C GLN A 20 -5.88 0.09 3.56
N THR A 21 -5.84 1.09 4.45
CA THR A 21 -6.86 1.27 5.47
C THR A 21 -8.22 1.51 4.85
N LEU A 22 -8.32 2.41 3.86
CA LEU A 22 -9.59 2.65 3.17
C LEU A 22 -10.08 1.41 2.42
N GLY A 23 -9.23 0.79 1.60
CA GLY A 23 -9.57 -0.38 0.80
C GLY A 23 -9.99 -1.57 1.65
N TYR A 24 -9.29 -1.81 2.77
CA TYR A 24 -9.58 -2.94 3.67
C TYR A 24 -10.91 -2.78 4.42
N HIS A 25 -11.40 -1.55 4.57
CA HIS A 25 -12.70 -1.21 5.15
C HIS A 25 -13.78 -0.92 4.09
N ASN A 26 -13.52 -1.26 2.82
CA ASN A 26 -14.41 -1.00 1.69
C ASN A 26 -14.86 0.47 1.63
N HIS A 27 -13.95 1.38 1.93
CA HIS A 27 -14.15 2.82 1.94
C HIS A 27 -13.52 3.45 0.69
N LEU A 28 -14.23 4.37 0.04
CA LEU A 28 -13.75 5.01 -1.18
C LEU A 28 -12.68 6.05 -0.86
N TYR A 29 -11.63 6.10 -1.67
CA TYR A 29 -10.63 7.16 -1.67
C TYR A 29 -11.18 8.42 -2.35
N ALA A 30 -11.85 8.25 -3.49
CA ALA A 30 -12.36 9.32 -4.34
C ALA A 30 -13.72 8.97 -4.95
N ASP A 31 -14.39 9.99 -5.48
CA ASP A 31 -15.66 9.85 -6.20
C ASP A 31 -15.51 9.08 -7.53
N ASN A 32 -16.65 8.87 -8.21
CA ASN A 32 -16.75 8.07 -9.44
C ASN A 32 -16.14 6.67 -9.27
N ASP A 33 -16.52 6.00 -8.17
CA ASP A 33 -16.03 4.68 -7.81
C ASP A 33 -14.51 4.63 -7.85
N ASN A 34 -13.83 5.51 -7.08
CA ASN A 34 -12.37 5.63 -7.09
C ASN A 34 -11.77 5.89 -8.50
N GLY A 35 -12.50 6.57 -9.38
CA GLY A 35 -12.11 6.81 -10.76
C GLY A 35 -12.39 5.67 -11.74
N HIS A 36 -13.05 4.58 -11.32
CA HIS A 36 -13.42 3.47 -12.23
C HIS A 36 -14.65 3.78 -13.07
N ALA A 37 -15.59 4.59 -12.56
CA ALA A 37 -16.81 4.99 -13.28
C ALA A 37 -16.63 6.26 -14.14
N GLY A 38 -15.46 6.90 -14.07
CA GLY A 38 -15.15 8.13 -14.79
C GLY A 38 -14.06 8.93 -14.08
N LEU A 39 -13.69 10.09 -14.62
CA LEU A 39 -12.68 10.94 -13.99
C LEU A 39 -13.13 11.40 -12.60
N ALA A 40 -12.37 11.02 -11.58
CA ALA A 40 -12.58 11.50 -10.22
C ALA A 40 -12.36 13.03 -10.14
N LYS A 41 -13.25 13.72 -9.44
CA LYS A 41 -13.24 15.18 -9.25
C LYS A 41 -12.91 15.57 -7.82
N LYS A 42 -13.13 14.66 -6.86
CA LYS A 42 -12.78 14.89 -5.47
C LYS A 42 -12.44 13.60 -4.73
N VAL A 43 -11.58 13.72 -3.74
CA VAL A 43 -11.44 12.72 -2.69
C VAL A 43 -12.67 12.74 -1.80
N VAL A 44 -13.00 11.58 -1.23
CA VAL A 44 -14.14 11.42 -0.32
C VAL A 44 -13.74 10.78 1.00
N PHE A 45 -12.46 10.50 1.20
CA PHE A 45 -11.95 9.80 2.38
C PHE A 45 -11.97 10.63 3.66
N ASN A 46 -12.13 11.96 3.61
CA ASN A 46 -12.09 12.82 4.80
C ASN A 46 -13.49 13.01 5.41
N ASP A 47 -14.27 11.92 5.44
CA ASP A 47 -15.54 11.87 6.14
C ASP A 47 -15.33 11.42 7.61
N ASP A 48 -16.43 11.07 8.30
CA ASP A 48 -16.39 10.64 9.70
C ASP A 48 -15.47 9.42 9.91
N PHE A 49 -15.43 8.47 8.97
CA PHE A 49 -14.55 7.31 9.08
C PHE A 49 -13.09 7.72 8.92
N GLY A 50 -12.77 8.52 7.90
CA GLY A 50 -11.40 8.99 7.70
C GLY A 50 -10.86 9.81 8.86
N HIS A 51 -11.66 10.73 9.37
CA HIS A 51 -11.28 11.50 10.56
C HIS A 51 -11.04 10.59 11.76
N MET A 52 -11.93 9.63 12.03
CA MET A 52 -11.74 8.67 13.13
C MET A 52 -10.43 7.88 13.01
N VAL A 53 -10.10 7.37 11.82
CA VAL A 53 -8.86 6.62 11.59
C VAL A 53 -7.64 7.51 11.81
N PHE A 54 -7.63 8.68 11.18
CA PHE A 54 -6.48 9.59 11.23
C PHE A 54 -6.27 10.13 12.64
N GLU A 55 -7.32 10.55 13.33
CA GLU A 55 -7.29 10.93 14.76
C GLU A 55 -6.79 9.78 15.64
N THR A 56 -7.18 8.54 15.34
CA THR A 56 -6.67 7.37 16.06
C THR A 56 -5.16 7.22 15.86
N TRP A 57 -4.63 7.41 14.65
CA TRP A 57 -3.18 7.33 14.41
C TRP A 57 -2.42 8.40 15.18
N ILE A 58 -2.90 9.65 15.17
CA ILE A 58 -2.27 10.73 15.93
C ILE A 58 -2.37 10.48 17.44
N ARG A 59 -3.53 10.04 17.94
CA ARG A 59 -3.68 9.67 19.35
C ARG A 59 -2.75 8.53 19.77
N LEU A 60 -2.49 7.56 18.90
CA LEU A 60 -1.53 6.48 19.16
C LEU A 60 -0.08 7.01 19.10
N HIS A 61 0.19 8.01 18.26
CA HIS A 61 1.46 8.73 18.25
C HIS A 61 1.72 9.45 19.57
N ASP A 62 0.76 10.25 20.03
CA ASP A 62 0.88 11.06 21.26
C ASP A 62 1.09 10.18 22.51
N LYS A 63 0.59 8.94 22.47
CA LYS A 63 0.80 7.93 23.52
C LYS A 63 2.12 7.17 23.42
N GLY A 64 2.95 7.46 22.42
CA GLY A 64 4.19 6.72 22.14
C GLY A 64 3.97 5.29 21.65
N ILE A 65 2.75 4.92 21.25
CA ILE A 65 2.42 3.57 20.76
C ILE A 65 2.82 3.44 19.29
N TYR A 66 2.48 4.45 18.48
CA TYR A 66 2.89 4.58 17.09
C TYR A 66 4.05 5.56 16.96
N ILE A 67 5.06 5.20 16.17
CA ILE A 67 6.08 6.17 15.73
C ILE A 67 6.04 6.35 14.24
N TYR A 68 6.19 7.59 13.79
CA TYR A 68 6.42 7.87 12.38
C TYR A 68 7.84 7.50 12.01
N GLY A 69 7.98 6.42 11.23
CA GLY A 69 9.27 5.93 10.78
C GLY A 69 9.85 6.69 9.60
N GLY A 70 9.14 7.65 9.03
CA GLY A 70 9.52 8.37 7.82
C GLY A 70 8.93 7.78 6.53
N PRO A 71 9.42 8.22 5.36
CA PRO A 71 8.90 7.77 4.07
C PRO A 71 9.30 6.32 3.75
N GLU A 72 8.53 5.69 2.87
CA GLU A 72 8.86 4.42 2.21
C GLU A 72 9.31 3.30 3.18
N TYR A 73 10.62 3.02 3.23
CA TYR A 73 11.21 1.92 3.99
C TYR A 73 11.90 2.36 5.28
N ALA A 74 11.85 3.65 5.63
CA ALA A 74 12.62 4.20 6.75
C ALA A 74 12.30 3.53 8.10
N ALA A 75 11.03 3.15 8.31
CA ALA A 75 10.55 2.41 9.48
C ALA A 75 11.22 1.03 9.67
N ASN A 76 11.73 0.41 8.60
CA ASN A 76 12.32 -0.94 8.65
C ASN A 76 13.53 -1.00 9.60
N SER A 77 14.28 0.09 9.71
CA SER A 77 15.45 0.16 10.59
C SER A 77 15.07 0.00 12.06
N ALA A 78 13.96 0.61 12.49
CA ALA A 78 13.46 0.51 13.86
C ALA A 78 13.01 -0.92 14.20
N PHE A 79 12.32 -1.59 13.27
CA PHE A 79 11.89 -2.98 13.46
C PHE A 79 13.09 -3.91 13.56
N LYS A 80 14.03 -3.87 12.59
CA LYS A 80 15.23 -4.73 12.60
C LYS A 80 16.09 -4.55 13.85
N ALA A 81 16.11 -3.34 14.41
CA ALA A 81 16.82 -3.03 15.65
C ALA A 81 16.06 -3.44 16.93
N GLY A 82 14.87 -4.04 16.83
CA GLY A 82 14.05 -4.43 17.97
C GLY A 82 13.43 -3.26 18.73
N ARG A 83 13.35 -2.06 18.13
CA ARG A 83 12.76 -0.87 18.79
C ARG A 83 11.24 -0.81 18.69
N ILE A 84 10.65 -1.54 17.74
CA ILE A 84 9.20 -1.65 17.56
C ILE A 84 8.78 -3.12 17.46
N ALA A 85 7.62 -3.48 18.02
CA ALA A 85 7.11 -4.86 17.99
C ALA A 85 6.44 -5.24 16.67
N MET A 86 5.80 -4.29 15.98
CA MET A 86 5.09 -4.54 14.72
C MET A 86 5.50 -3.52 13.65
N LEU A 87 5.57 -3.99 12.41
CA LEU A 87 5.87 -3.16 11.25
C LEU A 87 4.85 -3.44 10.15
N ILE A 88 4.13 -2.40 9.71
CA ILE A 88 3.26 -2.47 8.54
C ILE A 88 4.06 -2.03 7.31
N GLN A 89 4.35 -2.95 6.40
CA GLN A 89 5.27 -2.70 5.28
C GLN A 89 4.97 -3.60 4.07
N SER A 90 5.45 -3.18 2.90
CA SER A 90 5.46 -3.99 1.68
C SER A 90 6.05 -5.38 1.90
N THR A 91 5.43 -6.41 1.29
CA THR A 91 5.94 -7.79 1.28
C THR A 91 7.36 -7.88 0.71
N SER A 92 7.76 -6.92 -0.14
CA SER A 92 9.12 -6.84 -0.66
C SER A 92 10.20 -6.66 0.41
N SER A 93 9.83 -6.16 1.59
CA SER A 93 10.77 -6.02 2.72
C SER A 93 10.99 -7.31 3.49
N LEU A 94 10.11 -8.31 3.34
CA LEU A 94 10.05 -9.45 4.25
C LEU A 94 11.36 -10.26 4.27
N ALA A 95 11.92 -10.60 3.11
CA ALA A 95 13.17 -11.35 3.04
C ALA A 95 14.34 -10.60 3.71
N GLY A 96 14.41 -9.28 3.52
CA GLY A 96 15.42 -8.42 4.15
C GLY A 96 15.23 -8.30 5.66
N ILE A 97 13.97 -8.26 6.13
CA ILE A 97 13.63 -8.23 7.56
C ILE A 97 14.01 -9.57 8.21
N LEU A 98 13.61 -10.70 7.63
CA LEU A 98 13.92 -12.04 8.15
C LEU A 98 15.43 -12.28 8.26
N LYS A 99 16.19 -11.82 7.26
CA LYS A 99 17.66 -11.97 7.25
C LYS A 99 18.36 -11.11 8.32
N ALA A 100 17.84 -9.92 8.61
CA ALA A 100 18.52 -8.92 9.43
C ALA A 100 18.04 -8.86 10.88
N SER A 101 16.90 -9.49 11.21
CA SER A 101 16.35 -9.47 12.57
C SER A 101 16.96 -10.61 13.39
N GLU A 102 17.40 -10.32 14.61
CA GLU A 102 17.96 -11.31 15.54
C GLU A 102 16.88 -12.00 16.41
N PHE A 103 15.62 -11.84 16.04
CA PHE A 103 14.44 -12.36 16.72
C PHE A 103 13.51 -13.04 15.72
N GLU A 104 12.60 -13.89 16.21
CA GLU A 104 11.62 -14.55 15.36
C GLU A 104 10.60 -13.54 14.81
N VAL A 105 10.39 -13.57 13.49
CA VAL A 105 9.45 -12.68 12.80
C VAL A 105 8.30 -13.49 12.23
N GLY A 106 7.09 -13.16 12.66
CA GLY A 106 5.83 -13.62 12.05
C GLY A 106 5.21 -12.57 11.13
N THR A 107 4.21 -12.98 10.35
CA THR A 107 3.33 -12.06 9.60
C THR A 107 1.88 -12.31 9.97
N SER A 108 1.07 -11.25 9.90
CA SER A 108 -0.37 -11.29 10.14
C SER A 108 -1.08 -10.41 9.11
N PHE A 109 -2.40 -10.56 9.00
CA PHE A 109 -3.25 -9.62 8.26
C PHE A 109 -3.13 -8.22 8.85
N LEU A 110 -3.39 -7.22 8.02
CA LEU A 110 -3.50 -5.82 8.40
C LEU A 110 -4.54 -5.65 9.52
N PRO A 111 -4.29 -4.76 10.48
CA PRO A 111 -5.26 -4.47 11.52
C PRO A 111 -6.52 -3.82 10.92
N ARG A 112 -7.66 -4.06 11.55
CA ARG A 112 -8.94 -3.52 11.10
C ARG A 112 -9.76 -2.94 12.25
N PHE A 113 -10.50 -1.89 11.97
CA PHE A 113 -11.53 -1.36 12.84
C PHE A 113 -12.79 -2.23 12.73
N GLU A 114 -13.30 -2.65 13.88
CA GLU A 114 -14.55 -3.39 13.99
C GLU A 114 -15.76 -2.51 13.62
N GLY A 115 -16.87 -3.14 13.22
CA GLY A 115 -18.12 -2.43 12.91
C GLY A 115 -18.19 -1.78 11.52
N TYR A 116 -17.10 -1.79 10.75
CA TYR A 116 -17.07 -1.27 9.38
C TYR A 116 -17.26 -2.36 8.32
N PRO A 117 -17.62 -2.01 7.06
CA PRO A 117 -17.66 -2.97 5.95
C PRO A 117 -16.32 -3.66 5.69
N ILE A 118 -16.37 -4.86 5.10
CA ILE A 118 -15.17 -5.63 4.72
C ILE A 118 -14.82 -5.32 3.27
N GLY A 119 -13.58 -4.91 3.00
CA GLY A 119 -13.06 -4.73 1.64
C GLY A 119 -11.92 -5.68 1.34
N ASN A 120 -10.79 -5.15 0.87
CA ASN A 120 -9.61 -5.95 0.53
C ASN A 120 -8.31 -5.16 0.67
N SER A 121 -7.22 -5.89 0.87
CA SER A 121 -5.87 -5.33 0.74
C SER A 121 -5.58 -5.02 -0.73
N LEU A 122 -4.97 -3.86 -0.96
CA LEU A 122 -4.75 -3.32 -2.31
C LEU A 122 -3.36 -3.68 -2.82
N VAL A 123 -3.26 -4.14 -4.07
CA VAL A 123 -1.95 -4.45 -4.67
C VAL A 123 -1.18 -3.14 -4.92
N GLY A 124 0.03 -3.05 -4.37
CA GLY A 124 0.99 -1.97 -4.65
C GLY A 124 2.03 -2.36 -5.70
N GLY A 125 3.14 -1.63 -5.74
CA GLY A 125 4.26 -1.89 -6.65
C GLY A 125 4.19 -1.07 -7.94
N GLY A 126 4.70 -1.63 -9.04
CA GLY A 126 4.78 -0.96 -10.34
C GLY A 126 4.27 -1.85 -11.47
N SER A 127 3.96 -1.20 -12.59
CA SER A 127 3.51 -1.85 -13.83
C SER A 127 4.35 -1.36 -15.01
N LEU A 128 4.55 -2.21 -16.01
CA LEU A 128 5.23 -1.84 -17.25
C LEU A 128 4.22 -1.35 -18.28
N TRP A 129 4.47 -0.17 -18.84
CA TRP A 129 3.65 0.44 -19.90
C TRP A 129 4.47 0.62 -21.17
N VAL A 130 3.84 0.38 -22.31
CA VAL A 130 4.43 0.66 -23.63
C VAL A 130 3.93 2.01 -24.12
N THR A 131 4.84 2.94 -24.37
CA THR A 131 4.48 4.27 -24.86
C THR A 131 4.15 4.24 -26.36
N LYS A 132 3.27 5.13 -26.80
CA LYS A 132 2.95 5.30 -28.23
C LYS A 132 4.14 5.89 -29.02
N GLY A 133 4.12 5.74 -30.35
CA GLY A 133 5.10 6.36 -31.24
C GLY A 133 6.40 5.58 -31.43
N LYS A 134 6.37 4.27 -31.19
CA LYS A 134 7.50 3.34 -31.41
C LYS A 134 7.39 2.67 -32.77
N SER A 135 8.54 2.28 -33.34
CA SER A 135 8.58 1.50 -34.58
C SER A 135 8.04 0.08 -34.36
N GLU A 136 7.65 -0.61 -35.44
CA GLU A 136 7.20 -2.01 -35.35
C GLU A 136 8.28 -2.93 -34.76
N GLU A 137 9.56 -2.66 -35.07
CA GLU A 137 10.69 -3.41 -34.55
C GLU A 137 10.86 -3.20 -33.04
N GLU A 138 10.74 -1.96 -32.55
CA GLU A 138 10.78 -1.64 -31.12
C GLU A 138 9.61 -2.31 -30.38
N VAL A 139 8.40 -2.24 -30.93
CA VAL A 139 7.22 -2.91 -30.34
C VAL A 139 7.42 -4.42 -30.27
N ARG A 140 8.01 -5.04 -31.30
CA ARG A 140 8.32 -6.48 -31.30
C ARG A 140 9.37 -6.83 -30.24
N ALA A 141 10.40 -6.00 -30.06
CA ALA A 141 11.40 -6.22 -29.01
C ALA A 141 10.78 -6.13 -27.60
N VAL A 142 9.93 -5.13 -27.37
CA VAL A 142 9.17 -5.00 -26.11
C VAL A 142 8.28 -6.21 -25.86
N TRP A 143 7.61 -6.71 -26.91
CA TRP A 143 6.77 -7.91 -26.82
C TRP A 143 7.57 -9.15 -26.41
N GLU A 144 8.73 -9.39 -27.03
CA GLU A 144 9.59 -10.52 -26.65
C GLU A 144 10.13 -10.40 -25.22
N PHE A 145 10.43 -9.18 -24.77
CA PHE A 145 10.82 -8.93 -23.38
C PHE A 145 9.68 -9.22 -22.39
N LEU A 146 8.46 -8.75 -22.66
CA LEU A 146 7.30 -9.04 -21.81
C LEU A 146 6.97 -10.54 -21.79
N LYS A 147 7.12 -11.25 -22.91
CA LYS A 147 7.01 -12.71 -22.96
C LYS A 147 8.05 -13.41 -22.08
N TYR A 148 9.30 -12.97 -22.13
CA TYR A 148 10.35 -13.49 -21.25
C TYR A 148 9.99 -13.31 -19.76
N LEU A 149 9.53 -12.11 -19.37
CA LEU A 149 9.09 -11.86 -17.99
C LEU A 149 7.89 -12.73 -17.57
N GLY A 150 7.02 -13.09 -18.52
CA GLY A 150 5.88 -13.96 -18.31
C GLY A 150 6.19 -15.46 -18.23
N GLN A 151 7.43 -15.88 -18.53
CA GLN A 151 7.84 -17.28 -18.39
C GLN A 151 7.75 -17.72 -16.92
N THR A 152 7.28 -18.95 -16.69
CA THR A 152 7.04 -19.50 -15.35
C THR A 152 8.28 -19.39 -14.47
N GLU A 153 9.44 -19.80 -14.98
CA GLU A 153 10.72 -19.82 -14.26
C GLU A 153 11.18 -18.41 -13.90
N ILE A 154 10.98 -17.44 -14.81
CA ILE A 154 11.35 -16.03 -14.60
C ILE A 154 10.43 -15.37 -13.57
N ALA A 155 9.12 -15.63 -13.64
CA ALA A 155 8.17 -15.14 -12.65
C ALA A 155 8.40 -15.74 -11.26
N ILE A 156 8.80 -17.02 -11.17
CA ILE A 156 9.22 -17.66 -9.91
C ILE A 156 10.50 -17.02 -9.37
N GLN A 157 11.51 -16.85 -10.23
CA GLN A 157 12.77 -16.20 -9.85
C GLN A 157 12.52 -14.79 -9.30
N TRP A 158 11.68 -14.01 -9.98
CA TRP A 158 11.27 -12.69 -9.53
C TRP A 158 10.59 -12.74 -8.16
N HIS A 159 9.59 -13.61 -7.97
CA HIS A 159 8.89 -13.76 -6.69
C HIS A 159 9.85 -14.10 -5.55
N LYS A 160 10.65 -15.17 -5.70
CA LYS A 160 11.58 -15.62 -4.66
C LYS A 160 12.69 -14.59 -4.36
N GLY A 161 13.16 -13.89 -5.39
CA GLY A 161 14.21 -12.89 -5.27
C GLY A 161 13.76 -11.58 -4.64
N THR A 162 12.47 -11.23 -4.73
CA THR A 162 11.98 -9.90 -4.35
C THR A 162 10.90 -9.88 -3.28
N GLY A 163 10.17 -10.97 -3.06
CA GLY A 163 8.98 -11.02 -2.20
C GLY A 163 7.72 -10.40 -2.81
N TYR A 164 7.76 -9.94 -4.07
CA TYR A 164 6.56 -9.54 -4.83
C TYR A 164 5.76 -10.76 -5.26
N PHE A 165 4.47 -10.59 -5.52
CA PHE A 165 3.59 -11.66 -5.99
C PHE A 165 4.06 -12.24 -7.33
N PRO A 166 3.92 -13.57 -7.55
CA PRO A 166 4.12 -14.16 -8.87
C PRO A 166 3.07 -13.58 -9.82
N VAL A 167 3.55 -13.09 -10.97
CA VAL A 167 2.71 -12.36 -11.93
C VAL A 167 1.87 -13.27 -12.83
N THR A 168 2.03 -14.60 -12.72
CA THR A 168 1.27 -15.58 -13.50
C THR A 168 0.71 -16.71 -12.63
N ASN A 169 -0.44 -17.25 -13.05
CA ASN A 169 -1.06 -18.41 -12.39
C ASN A 169 -0.18 -19.67 -12.49
N ALA A 170 0.58 -19.82 -13.58
CA ALA A 170 1.51 -20.94 -13.75
C ALA A 170 2.65 -20.90 -12.72
N ALA A 171 3.23 -19.72 -12.48
CA ALA A 171 4.23 -19.52 -11.44
C ALA A 171 3.66 -19.75 -10.04
N LEU A 172 2.45 -19.24 -9.76
CA LEU A 172 1.77 -19.49 -8.48
C LEU A 172 1.56 -20.99 -8.24
N LYS A 173 1.06 -21.72 -9.24
CA LYS A 173 0.85 -23.17 -9.14
C LYS A 173 2.18 -23.90 -8.88
N ALA A 174 3.23 -23.57 -9.63
CA ALA A 174 4.54 -24.18 -9.43
C ALA A 174 5.11 -23.92 -8.03
N LEU A 175 4.97 -22.70 -7.49
CA LEU A 175 5.37 -22.34 -6.11
C LEU A 175 4.58 -23.15 -5.06
N LEU A 176 3.28 -23.40 -5.29
CA LEU A 176 2.47 -24.24 -4.42
C LEU A 176 2.91 -25.71 -4.48
N ASP A 177 3.11 -26.25 -5.69
CA ASP A 177 3.50 -27.64 -5.90
C ASP A 177 4.89 -27.96 -5.31
N GLU A 178 5.84 -27.02 -5.35
CA GLU A 178 7.17 -27.19 -4.74
C GLU A 178 7.17 -26.94 -3.22
N GLY A 179 6.04 -26.56 -2.62
CA GLY A 179 5.91 -26.32 -1.19
C GLY A 179 6.50 -25.00 -0.70
N TRP A 180 6.71 -24.01 -1.56
CA TRP A 180 7.27 -22.69 -1.19
C TRP A 180 6.47 -22.02 -0.06
N PHE A 181 5.14 -22.10 -0.14
CA PHE A 181 4.22 -21.50 0.83
C PHE A 181 4.00 -22.36 2.09
N SER A 182 4.80 -23.43 2.30
CA SER A 182 4.83 -24.12 3.60
C SER A 182 5.29 -23.19 4.73
N ASN A 183 6.12 -22.20 4.40
CA ASN A 183 6.42 -21.09 5.28
C ASN A 183 5.25 -20.09 5.29
N GLN A 184 4.47 -20.13 6.38
CA GLN A 184 3.30 -19.26 6.58
C GLN A 184 3.63 -17.77 6.45
N THR A 185 4.87 -17.37 6.77
CA THR A 185 5.29 -15.96 6.74
C THR A 185 5.15 -15.33 5.35
N TYR A 186 5.39 -16.11 4.28
CA TYR A 186 5.23 -15.65 2.89
C TYR A 186 3.80 -15.83 2.35
N LEU A 187 2.97 -16.62 3.02
CA LEU A 187 1.61 -16.95 2.57
C LEU A 187 0.57 -15.91 3.04
N THR A 188 0.79 -15.28 4.19
CA THR A 188 -0.15 -14.33 4.82
C THR A 188 -0.72 -13.28 3.87
N ALA A 189 0.12 -12.58 3.10
CA ALA A 189 -0.35 -11.53 2.20
C ALA A 189 -1.20 -12.08 1.03
N PHE A 190 -0.94 -13.31 0.59
CA PHE A 190 -1.77 -13.97 -0.41
C PHE A 190 -3.15 -14.30 0.16
N LEU A 191 -3.19 -14.87 1.37
CA LEU A 191 -4.45 -15.20 2.02
C LEU A 191 -5.29 -13.95 2.28
N GLU A 192 -4.66 -12.83 2.66
CA GLU A 192 -5.36 -11.57 2.84
C GLU A 192 -6.04 -11.11 1.53
N ILE A 193 -5.29 -11.04 0.43
CA ILE A 193 -5.83 -10.58 -0.87
C ILE A 193 -6.87 -11.56 -1.47
N LEU A 194 -6.68 -12.86 -1.25
CA LEU A 194 -7.58 -13.91 -1.74
C LEU A 194 -8.88 -13.99 -0.93
N SER A 195 -8.84 -13.64 0.36
CA SER A 195 -10.01 -13.65 1.24
C SER A 195 -10.85 -12.37 1.17
N GLY A 196 -10.28 -11.26 0.69
CA GLY A 196 -10.99 -9.98 0.57
C GLY A 196 -11.92 -9.87 -0.65
N ARG A 197 -12.76 -8.83 -0.63
CA ARG A 197 -13.72 -8.53 -1.70
C ARG A 197 -13.03 -8.07 -3.00
N ARG A 198 -13.74 -8.21 -4.11
CA ARG A 198 -13.27 -7.75 -5.44
C ARG A 198 -14.37 -7.13 -6.30
N ASP A 199 -15.56 -7.02 -5.73
CA ASP A 199 -16.80 -6.60 -6.41
C ASP A 199 -17.13 -5.12 -6.17
N THR A 200 -16.24 -4.38 -5.49
CA THR A 200 -16.38 -2.94 -5.23
C THR A 200 -15.11 -2.20 -5.66
N ALA A 201 -15.28 -0.92 -6.01
CA ALA A 201 -14.14 -0.07 -6.37
C ALA A 201 -13.22 0.26 -5.19
N ALA A 202 -13.76 0.33 -3.97
CA ALA A 202 -12.96 0.49 -2.76
C ALA A 202 -12.00 -0.67 -2.57
N ALA A 203 -12.47 -1.91 -2.78
CA ALA A 203 -11.66 -3.12 -2.59
C ALA A 203 -10.71 -3.43 -3.77
N THR A 204 -10.71 -2.63 -4.84
CA THR A 204 -9.88 -2.84 -6.04
C THR A 204 -8.91 -1.68 -6.31
N GLY A 205 -8.86 -0.70 -5.41
CA GLY A 205 -7.91 0.42 -5.45
C GLY A 205 -8.35 1.54 -6.38
N ALA A 206 -7.60 2.64 -6.37
CA ALA A 206 -7.97 3.86 -7.08
C ALA A 206 -7.28 4.03 -8.44
N ARG A 207 -8.00 4.61 -9.40
CA ARG A 207 -7.54 4.97 -10.75
C ARG A 207 -7.61 6.49 -10.91
N LEU A 208 -6.66 7.18 -10.30
CA LEU A 208 -6.62 8.65 -10.28
C LEU A 208 -5.40 9.12 -11.10
N GLY A 209 -5.60 10.15 -11.92
CA GLY A 209 -4.54 10.68 -12.79
C GLY A 209 -3.28 11.12 -12.03
N PRO A 210 -3.39 12.09 -11.10
CA PRO A 210 -2.24 12.64 -10.38
C PRO A 210 -1.93 11.85 -9.08
N PHE A 211 -2.23 10.55 -9.02
CA PHE A 211 -2.28 9.81 -7.75
C PHE A 211 -0.96 9.80 -6.96
N VAL A 212 0.18 9.73 -7.66
CA VAL A 212 1.51 9.78 -7.03
C VAL A 212 1.71 11.10 -6.29
N ALA A 213 1.37 12.22 -6.92
CA ALA A 213 1.46 13.54 -6.29
C ALA A 213 0.45 13.70 -5.13
N MET A 214 -0.74 13.10 -5.26
CA MET A 214 -1.74 13.11 -4.19
C MET A 214 -1.22 12.44 -2.91
N ARG A 215 -0.50 11.32 -3.01
CA ARG A 215 0.08 10.63 -1.84
C ARG A 215 1.01 11.52 -1.01
N GLU A 216 1.73 12.43 -1.66
CA GLU A 216 2.60 13.38 -0.96
C GLU A 216 1.83 14.37 -0.09
N HIS A 217 0.62 14.75 -0.49
CA HIS A 217 -0.25 15.60 0.33
C HIS A 217 -0.75 14.87 1.58
N PHE A 218 -1.04 13.57 1.49
CA PHE A 218 -1.37 12.77 2.67
C PHE A 218 -0.17 12.67 3.62
N ARG A 219 1.02 12.37 3.08
CA ARG A 219 2.25 12.30 3.88
C ARG A 219 2.51 13.62 4.61
N ALA A 220 2.40 14.75 3.91
CA ALA A 220 2.58 16.07 4.51
C ALA A 220 1.54 16.37 5.61
N ALA A 221 0.28 15.94 5.44
CA ALA A 221 -0.72 16.08 6.48
C ALA A 221 -0.39 15.25 7.73
N LEU A 222 0.05 14.00 7.54
CA LEU A 222 0.52 13.17 8.65
C LEU A 222 1.68 13.84 9.40
N GLU A 223 2.67 14.36 8.67
CA GLU A 223 3.83 15.04 9.25
C GLU A 223 3.42 16.30 10.05
N LYS A 224 2.53 17.13 9.50
CA LYS A 224 2.01 18.32 10.20
C LYS A 224 1.22 17.98 11.46
N ALA A 225 0.36 16.96 11.41
CA ALA A 225 -0.41 16.54 12.56
C ALA A 225 0.48 15.96 13.66
N ILE A 226 1.50 15.19 13.29
CA ILE A 226 2.51 14.65 14.21
C ILE A 226 3.38 15.74 14.84
N ALA A 227 3.74 16.76 14.07
CA ALA A 227 4.49 17.92 14.57
C ALA A 227 3.64 18.82 15.50
N GLY A 228 2.31 18.66 15.50
CA GLY A 228 1.38 19.54 16.21
C GLY A 228 1.14 20.87 15.50
N ASP A 229 1.53 20.99 14.22
CA ASP A 229 1.33 22.20 13.42
C ASP A 229 -0.15 22.42 13.06
N LEU A 230 -0.91 21.32 12.93
CA LEU A 230 -2.35 21.31 12.68
C LEU A 230 -3.01 20.22 13.54
N SER A 231 -4.29 20.43 13.90
CA SER A 231 -5.07 19.32 14.47
C SER A 231 -5.22 18.19 13.46
N PRO A 232 -5.48 16.94 13.90
CA PRO A 232 -5.65 15.81 12.97
C PRO A 232 -6.75 16.08 11.93
N LYS A 233 -7.85 16.71 12.35
CA LYS A 233 -8.95 17.07 11.47
C LYS A 233 -8.52 18.07 10.39
N GLU A 234 -7.89 19.18 10.81
CA GLU A 234 -7.41 20.22 9.90
C GLU A 234 -6.36 19.69 8.91
N ALA A 235 -5.45 18.83 9.38
CA ALA A 235 -4.43 18.24 8.51
C ALA A 235 -5.04 17.34 7.43
N LEU A 236 -5.98 16.46 7.80
CA LEU A 236 -6.64 15.57 6.83
C LEU A 236 -7.48 16.37 5.81
N ASP A 237 -8.19 17.41 6.28
CA ASP A 237 -8.97 18.31 5.44
C ASP A 237 -8.08 19.12 4.48
N GLU A 238 -6.91 19.59 4.95
CA GLU A 238 -5.94 20.29 4.11
C GLU A 238 -5.40 19.35 3.00
N ALA A 239 -5.08 18.10 3.34
CA ALA A 239 -4.69 17.10 2.34
C ALA A 239 -5.80 16.88 1.31
N ALA A 240 -7.05 16.72 1.75
CA ALA A 240 -8.19 16.56 0.86
C ALA A 240 -8.36 17.76 -0.08
N GLN A 241 -8.25 18.99 0.42
CA GLN A 241 -8.33 20.21 -0.39
C GLN A 241 -7.23 20.24 -1.46
N LYS A 242 -5.99 19.95 -1.10
CA LYS A 242 -4.85 19.95 -2.04
C LYS A 242 -4.98 18.86 -3.10
N MET A 243 -5.41 17.66 -2.69
CA MET A 243 -5.67 16.56 -3.61
C MET A 243 -6.82 16.87 -4.58
N ASN A 244 -7.88 17.54 -4.11
CA ASN A 244 -8.98 17.99 -4.96
C ASN A 244 -8.53 19.01 -6.00
N GLN A 245 -7.59 19.90 -5.64
CA GLN A 245 -7.00 20.81 -6.60
C GLN A 245 -6.22 20.05 -7.68
N LEU A 246 -5.41 19.04 -7.32
CA LEU A 246 -4.72 18.21 -8.31
C LEU A 246 -5.68 17.48 -9.26
N LEU A 247 -6.78 16.94 -8.72
CA LEU A 247 -7.81 16.27 -9.53
C LEU A 247 -8.46 17.26 -10.50
N LYS A 248 -8.74 18.48 -10.05
CA LYS A 248 -9.28 19.55 -10.89
C LYS A 248 -8.30 19.91 -12.02
N ASP A 249 -7.04 20.17 -11.70
CA ASP A 249 -6.01 20.52 -12.69
C ASP A 249 -5.83 19.39 -13.72
N TYR A 250 -5.85 18.14 -13.27
CA TYR A 250 -5.80 16.98 -14.15
C TYR A 250 -7.02 16.90 -15.08
N ALA A 251 -8.23 17.12 -14.55
CA ALA A 251 -9.45 17.11 -15.34
C ALA A 251 -9.49 18.25 -16.38
N GLU A 252 -8.94 19.41 -16.09
CA GLU A 252 -8.81 20.52 -17.06
C GLU A 252 -7.85 20.18 -18.21
N LEU A 253 -6.77 19.43 -17.92
CA LEU A 253 -5.79 19.02 -18.91
C LEU A 253 -6.21 17.81 -19.76
N TYR A 254 -6.97 16.88 -19.17
CA TYR A 254 -7.19 15.55 -19.75
C TYR A 254 -8.66 15.10 -19.79
N GLY A 255 -9.61 15.90 -19.30
CA GLY A 255 -11.02 15.55 -19.18
C GLY A 255 -11.93 15.97 -20.33
N GLY A 256 -11.34 16.28 -21.49
CA GLY A 256 -12.08 16.51 -22.75
C GLY A 256 -12.66 15.23 -23.34
#